data_AF-A0A1J5INY2-F1
#
_entry.id   AF-A0A1J5INY2-F1
#
_cell.length_a   1.000
_cell.length_b   1.000
_cell.length_c   1.000
_cell.angle_alpha   90.00
_cell.angle_beta   90.00
_cell.angle_gamma   90.00
#
_symmetry.space_group_name_H-M   'P 1'
#
loop_
_entity.id
_entity.type
_entity.pdbx_description
1 polymer ?
#
loop_
_entity_poly.entity_id
_entity_poly.type
_entity_poly.pdbx_seq_one_letter_code
_entity_poly.pdbx_strand_id
1 'polypeptide(L)'
;MSHSATPKVDETQLMDIELPLAPGIDWLGMGQNVLLILIVVVILTGIYWAMTHYWLRIRLQLQLRHQLRRFTKSATLVERQKVQNKVYQTFLLAQRHQLIPMVTAAELSQLINQACFSKTGVSRETFSALLQQFDQVLSKHRPKLTWVLATAFQKLLCRLSFRKGCNDD
;
A
#
# COMPACT_ATOMS: atom_id res chain seq x y z
N MET A 1 -67.78 -44.17 59.07
CA MET A 1 -67.32 -44.38 57.67
C MET A 1 -66.57 -43.13 57.24
N SER A 2 -65.24 -43.16 57.27
CA SER A 2 -64.36 -42.10 56.75
C SER A 2 -63.02 -42.74 56.43
N HIS A 3 -62.72 -42.87 55.14
CA HIS A 3 -61.37 -43.12 54.65
C HIS A 3 -61.00 -41.91 53.79
N SER A 4 -60.28 -40.97 54.38
CA SER A 4 -59.54 -39.93 53.69
C SER A 4 -58.38 -40.59 52.95
N ALA A 5 -58.48 -40.66 51.63
CA ALA A 5 -57.37 -41.01 50.77
C ALA A 5 -56.41 -39.81 50.72
N THR A 6 -55.31 -39.87 51.46
CA THR A 6 -54.17 -38.98 51.24
C THR A 6 -53.42 -39.47 50.00
N PRO A 7 -53.13 -38.60 49.01
CA PRO A 7 -52.24 -38.98 47.93
C PRO A 7 -50.83 -39.18 48.51
N LYS A 8 -50.27 -40.37 48.30
CA LYS A 8 -48.86 -40.64 48.56
C LYS A 8 -48.04 -39.77 47.61
N VAL A 9 -47.32 -38.81 48.18
CA VAL A 9 -46.30 -38.06 47.47
C VAL A 9 -45.06 -38.96 47.40
N ASP A 10 -44.68 -39.35 46.20
CA ASP A 10 -43.48 -40.16 45.95
C ASP A 10 -42.22 -39.32 46.25
N GLU A 11 -41.63 -39.51 47.43
CA GLU A 11 -40.40 -38.85 47.90
C GLU A 11 -39.12 -39.36 47.20
N THR A 12 -39.23 -40.18 46.15
CA THR A 12 -38.10 -40.77 45.42
C THR A 12 -38.01 -40.34 43.96
N GLN A 13 -38.45 -39.13 43.65
CA GLN A 13 -37.88 -38.39 42.52
C GLN A 13 -36.98 -37.30 43.10
N LEU A 14 -35.72 -37.66 43.37
CA LEU A 14 -34.65 -36.69 43.20
C LEU A 14 -34.76 -36.25 41.73
N MET A 15 -35.45 -35.13 41.50
CA MET A 15 -35.26 -34.38 40.27
C MET A 15 -33.79 -34.01 40.28
N ASP A 16 -32.99 -34.71 39.48
CA ASP A 16 -31.66 -34.27 39.11
C ASP A 16 -31.85 -32.91 38.44
N ILE A 17 -31.73 -31.85 39.23
CA ILE A 17 -31.65 -30.48 38.75
C ILE A 17 -30.31 -30.45 38.02
N GLU A 18 -30.33 -30.72 36.72
CA GLU A 18 -29.23 -30.38 35.84
C GLU A 18 -29.04 -28.87 35.98
N LEU A 19 -28.05 -28.46 36.79
CA LEU A 19 -27.63 -27.07 36.81
C LEU A 19 -27.29 -26.73 35.36
N PRO A 20 -27.95 -25.73 34.74
CA PRO A 20 -27.56 -25.31 33.40
C PRO A 20 -26.08 -24.97 33.50
N LEU A 21 -25.25 -25.67 32.72
CA LEU A 21 -23.82 -25.39 32.69
C LEU A 21 -23.70 -23.88 32.43
N ALA A 22 -23.19 -23.15 33.43
CA ALA A 22 -22.89 -21.74 33.27
C ALA A 22 -22.00 -21.65 32.03
N PRO A 23 -22.29 -20.75 31.07
CA PRO A 23 -21.57 -20.70 29.81
C PRO A 23 -20.09 -20.54 30.13
N GLY A 24 -19.34 -21.64 29.99
CA GLY A 24 -17.90 -21.62 30.14
C GLY A 24 -17.36 -20.65 29.11
N ILE A 25 -16.40 -19.81 29.50
CA ILE A 25 -15.72 -18.97 28.53
C ILE A 25 -15.02 -19.91 27.56
N ASP A 26 -15.55 -20.04 26.35
CA ASP A 26 -14.99 -20.84 25.27
C ASP A 26 -13.69 -20.19 24.78
N TRP A 27 -12.60 -20.42 25.50
CA TRP A 27 -11.26 -19.90 25.20
C TRP A 27 -10.82 -20.25 23.77
N LEU A 28 -11.24 -21.40 23.26
CA LEU A 28 -10.95 -21.85 21.90
C LEU A 28 -11.67 -20.98 20.86
N GLY A 29 -12.96 -20.71 21.05
CA GLY A 29 -13.74 -19.84 20.18
C GLY A 29 -13.26 -18.39 20.22
N MET A 30 -12.86 -17.92 21.41
CA MET A 30 -12.26 -16.59 21.57
C MET A 30 -10.90 -16.50 20.84
N GLY A 31 -10.05 -17.53 20.95
CA GLY A 31 -8.78 -17.61 20.24
C GLY A 31 -8.94 -17.58 18.72
N GLN A 32 -9.91 -18.31 18.19
CA GLN A 32 -10.23 -18.30 16.76
C GLN A 32 -10.69 -16.92 16.27
N ASN A 33 -11.54 -16.24 17.03
CA ASN A 33 -12.01 -14.89 16.70
C ASN A 33 -10.87 -13.87 16.72
N VAL A 34 -10.00 -13.92 17.73
CA VAL A 34 -8.82 -13.04 17.81
C VAL A 34 -7.89 -13.27 16.61
N LEU A 35 -7.64 -14.51 16.24
CA LEU A 35 -6.81 -14.84 15.07
C LEU A 35 -7.41 -14.29 13.77
N LEU A 36 -8.73 -14.43 13.58
CA LEU A 36 -9.43 -13.93 12.40
C LEU A 36 -9.34 -12.40 12.31
N ILE A 37 -9.53 -11.70 13.43
CA ILE A 37 -9.35 -10.24 13.50
C ILE A 37 -7.91 -9.86 13.13
N LEU A 38 -6.92 -10.58 13.64
CA LEU A 38 -5.50 -10.33 13.36
C LEU A 38 -5.20 -10.49 11.86
N ILE A 39 -5.72 -11.54 11.22
CA ILE A 39 -5.58 -11.76 9.77
C ILE A 39 -6.20 -10.61 8.99
N VAL A 40 -7.40 -10.17 9.35
CA VAL A 40 -8.08 -9.05 8.68
C VAL A 40 -7.26 -7.77 8.80
N VAL A 41 -6.72 -7.47 9.99
CA VAL A 41 -5.87 -6.29 10.22
C VAL A 41 -4.60 -6.36 9.36
N VAL A 42 -3.95 -7.52 9.26
CA VAL A 42 -2.76 -7.73 8.42
C VAL A 42 -3.09 -7.52 6.93
N ILE A 43 -4.23 -8.02 6.47
CA ILE A 43 -4.67 -7.81 5.08
C ILE A 43 -4.94 -6.33 4.81
N LEU A 44 -5.67 -5.65 5.69
CA LEU A 44 -5.99 -4.23 5.53
C LEU A 44 -4.74 -3.34 5.55
N THR A 45 -3.80 -3.62 6.46
CA THR A 45 -2.51 -2.91 6.50
C THR A 45 -1.66 -3.17 5.26
N GLY A 46 -1.64 -4.40 4.76
CA GLY A 46 -0.98 -4.74 3.49
C GLY A 46 -1.58 -4.02 2.28
N ILE A 47 -2.92 -3.97 2.20
CA ILE A 47 -3.64 -3.22 1.15
C ILE A 47 -3.34 -1.73 1.27
N TYR A 48 -3.42 -1.15 2.47
CA TYR A 48 -3.12 0.26 2.70
C TYR A 48 -1.70 0.61 2.26
N TRP A 49 -0.71 -0.18 2.69
CA TRP A 49 0.69 0.03 2.34
C TRP A 49 0.94 -0.08 0.84
N ALA A 50 0.38 -1.10 0.20
CA ALA A 50 0.42 -1.26 -1.25
C ALA A 50 -0.20 -0.03 -1.92
N MET A 51 -1.39 0.39 -1.49
CA MET A 51 -2.06 1.56 -2.02
C MET A 51 -1.20 2.80 -1.87
N THR A 52 -0.61 3.09 -0.71
CA THR A 52 0.29 4.24 -0.52
C THR A 52 1.50 4.22 -1.46
N HIS A 53 2.18 3.07 -1.61
CA HIS A 53 3.36 2.96 -2.47
C HIS A 53 3.03 2.99 -3.97
N TYR A 54 1.96 2.33 -4.41
CA TYR A 54 1.54 2.33 -5.81
C TYR A 54 0.88 3.64 -6.24
N TRP A 55 0.12 4.27 -5.33
CA TRP A 55 -0.60 5.52 -5.62
C TRP A 55 0.35 6.68 -5.91
N LEU A 56 1.49 6.76 -5.20
CA LEU A 56 2.48 7.81 -5.43
C LEU A 56 3.03 7.77 -6.88
N ARG A 57 3.36 6.58 -7.39
CA ARG A 57 3.84 6.42 -8.77
C ARG A 57 2.77 6.77 -9.80
N ILE A 58 1.55 6.27 -9.61
CA ILE A 58 0.42 6.55 -10.51
C ILE A 58 0.11 8.05 -10.52
N ARG A 59 0.13 8.70 -9.35
CA ARG A 59 -0.06 10.15 -9.22
C ARG A 59 1.01 10.94 -9.98
N LEU A 60 2.28 10.53 -9.90
CA LEU A 60 3.37 11.17 -10.64
C LEU A 60 3.20 11.02 -12.15
N GLN A 61 2.83 9.84 -12.64
CA GLN A 61 2.56 9.61 -14.06
C GLN A 61 1.37 10.45 -14.56
N LEU A 62 0.30 10.54 -13.77
CA LEU A 62 -0.84 11.41 -14.07
C LEU A 62 -0.43 12.89 -14.11
N GLN A 63 0.37 13.34 -13.13
CA GLN A 63 0.88 14.70 -13.10
C GLN A 63 1.72 15.01 -14.34
N LEU A 64 2.60 14.12 -14.77
CA LEU A 64 3.41 14.28 -15.97
C LEU A 64 2.58 14.38 -17.24
N ARG A 65 1.60 13.48 -17.42
CA ARG A 65 0.69 13.53 -18.57
C ARG A 65 -0.11 14.82 -18.60
N HIS A 66 -0.52 15.31 -17.42
CA HIS A 66 -1.21 16.59 -17.31
C HIS A 66 -0.30 17.77 -17.65
N GLN A 67 0.95 17.78 -17.17
CA GLN A 67 1.93 18.81 -17.53
C GLN A 67 2.25 18.80 -19.03
N LEU A 68 2.39 17.62 -19.64
CA LEU A 68 2.61 17.49 -21.08
C LEU A 68 1.47 18.11 -21.89
N ARG A 69 0.22 17.80 -21.53
CA ARG A 69 -0.97 18.39 -22.17
C ARG A 69 -1.08 19.90 -21.97
N ARG A 70 -0.58 20.43 -20.84
CA ARG A 70 -0.53 21.88 -20.60
C ARG A 70 0.58 22.55 -21.40
N PHE A 71 1.74 21.92 -21.49
CA PHE A 71 2.86 22.42 -22.26
C PHE A 71 2.50 22.55 -23.75
N THR A 72 1.81 21.55 -24.32
CA THR A 72 1.36 21.58 -25.72
C THR A 72 0.31 22.66 -26.01
N LYS A 73 -0.47 23.07 -25.02
CA LYS A 73 -1.49 24.13 -25.14
C LYS A 73 -0.96 25.51 -24.76
N SER A 74 0.21 25.60 -24.11
CA SER A 74 0.75 26.87 -23.64
C SER A 74 1.24 27.75 -24.79
N ALA A 75 0.60 28.91 -24.92
CA ALA A 75 0.94 29.91 -25.93
C ALA A 75 2.07 30.85 -25.45
N THR A 76 2.14 31.09 -24.14
CA THR A 76 3.06 32.08 -23.55
C THR A 76 4.32 31.45 -22.95
N LEU A 77 5.44 32.17 -23.01
CA LEU A 77 6.72 31.74 -22.41
C LEU A 77 6.63 31.58 -20.88
N VAL A 78 5.86 32.45 -20.21
CA VAL A 78 5.67 32.39 -18.75
C VAL A 78 4.94 31.12 -18.33
N GLU A 79 3.93 30.68 -19.08
CA GLU A 79 3.24 29.41 -18.83
C GLU A 79 4.17 28.21 -19.05
N ARG A 80 5.01 28.26 -20.09
CA ARG A 80 6.01 27.21 -20.36
C ARG A 80 7.00 27.07 -19.21
N GLN A 81 7.53 28.18 -18.69
CA GLN A 81 8.41 28.16 -17.52
C GLN A 81 7.71 27.62 -16.27
N LYS A 82 6.44 27.98 -16.03
CA LYS A 82 5.67 27.41 -14.91
C LYS A 82 5.51 25.89 -15.03
N VAL A 83 5.29 25.38 -16.24
CA VAL A 83 5.18 23.93 -16.48
C VAL A 83 6.55 23.25 -16.32
N GLN A 84 7.63 23.84 -16.85
CA GLN A 84 8.99 23.34 -16.68
C GLN A 84 9.39 23.23 -15.20
N ASN A 85 9.12 24.27 -14.40
CA ASN A 85 9.38 24.23 -12.96
C ASN A 85 8.58 23.12 -12.26
N LYS A 86 7.33 22.87 -12.67
CA LYS A 86 6.53 21.76 -12.12
C LYS A 86 7.11 20.40 -12.52
N VAL A 87 7.58 20.25 -13.75
CA VAL A 87 8.24 19.02 -14.21
C VAL A 87 9.52 18.76 -13.41
N TYR A 88 10.33 19.79 -13.17
CA TYR A 88 11.50 19.69 -12.32
C TYR A 88 11.16 19.27 -10.88
N GLN A 89 10.12 19.85 -10.28
CA GLN A 89 9.63 19.44 -8.95
C GLN A 89 9.18 17.98 -8.93
N THR A 90 8.47 17.51 -9.97
CA THR A 90 8.08 16.09 -10.06
C THR A 90 9.28 15.16 -10.19
N PHE A 91 10.34 15.60 -10.88
CA PHE A 91 11.59 14.85 -10.97
C PHE A 91 12.29 14.72 -9.61
N LEU A 92 12.44 15.81 -8.87
CA LEU A 92 13.02 15.79 -7.52
C LEU A 92 12.22 14.89 -6.58
N LEU A 93 10.89 14.91 -6.67
CA LEU A 93 10.05 14.03 -5.87
C LEU A 93 10.27 12.55 -6.24
N ALA A 94 10.37 12.25 -7.54
CA ALA A 94 10.64 10.89 -8.02
C ALA A 94 12.02 10.37 -7.58
N GLN A 95 13.02 11.24 -7.57
CA GLN A 95 14.37 10.93 -7.10
C GLN A 95 14.39 10.69 -5.58
N ARG A 96 13.73 11.54 -4.79
CA ARG A 96 13.64 11.40 -3.33
C ARG A 96 13.01 10.07 -2.89
N HIS A 97 12.04 9.59 -3.64
CA HIS A 97 11.36 8.31 -3.37
C HIS A 97 12.03 7.11 -4.06
N GLN A 98 13.23 7.27 -4.62
CA GLN A 98 14.00 6.21 -5.29
C GLN A 98 13.16 5.46 -6.35
N LEU A 99 12.27 6.17 -7.04
CA LEU A 99 11.39 5.57 -8.05
C LEU A 99 12.14 5.27 -9.34
N ILE A 100 13.33 5.85 -9.49
CA ILE A 100 14.21 5.81 -10.66
C ILE A 100 15.59 5.36 -10.19
N PRO A 101 16.26 4.42 -10.90
CA PRO A 101 17.62 4.03 -10.58
C PRO A 101 18.57 5.22 -10.65
N MET A 102 19.60 5.24 -9.79
CA MET A 102 20.55 6.36 -9.73
C MET A 102 21.24 6.65 -11.08
N VAL A 103 21.59 5.61 -11.84
CA VAL A 103 22.26 5.76 -13.14
C VAL A 103 21.37 6.51 -14.13
N THR A 104 20.12 6.09 -14.29
CA THR A 104 19.17 6.75 -15.20
C THR A 104 18.69 8.10 -14.66
N ALA A 105 18.65 8.28 -13.34
CA ALA A 105 18.34 9.57 -12.72
C ALA A 105 19.41 10.62 -13.02
N ALA A 106 20.69 10.26 -13.04
CA ALA A 106 21.78 11.19 -13.38
C ALA A 106 21.63 11.71 -14.83
N GLU A 107 21.43 10.81 -15.79
CA GLU A 107 21.22 11.15 -17.20
C GLU A 107 19.97 12.04 -17.39
N LEU A 108 18.85 11.66 -16.78
CA LEU A 108 17.61 12.45 -16.83
C LEU A 108 17.76 13.82 -16.16
N SER A 109 18.51 13.91 -15.06
CA SER A 109 18.75 15.17 -14.37
C SER A 109 19.48 16.16 -15.27
N GLN A 110 20.46 15.69 -16.05
CA GLN A 110 21.21 16.53 -16.97
C GLN A 110 20.30 17.06 -18.08
N LEU A 111 19.48 16.19 -18.67
CA LEU A 111 18.53 16.56 -19.72
C LEU A 111 17.46 17.52 -19.21
N ILE A 112 16.91 17.29 -18.01
CA ILE A 112 15.91 18.18 -17.40
C ILE A 112 16.53 19.53 -17.05
N ASN A 113 17.74 19.56 -16.50
CA ASN A 113 18.42 20.80 -16.17
C ASN A 113 18.70 21.63 -17.42
N GLN A 114 19.15 20.98 -18.50
CA GLN A 114 19.29 21.63 -19.80
C GLN A 114 17.95 22.14 -20.31
N ALA A 115 16.86 21.37 -20.17
CA ALA A 115 15.56 21.75 -20.68
C ALA A 115 14.84 22.84 -19.88
N CYS A 116 15.09 22.94 -18.58
CA CYS A 116 14.43 23.89 -17.67
C CYS A 116 15.23 25.18 -17.46
N PHE A 117 16.55 25.16 -17.59
CA PHE A 117 17.42 26.30 -17.27
C PHE A 117 18.26 26.80 -18.46
N SER A 118 18.05 26.29 -19.68
CA SER A 118 18.72 26.85 -20.85
C SER A 118 18.27 28.28 -21.15
N LYS A 119 19.22 29.14 -21.54
CA LYS A 119 18.94 30.50 -22.02
C LYS A 119 18.14 30.49 -23.34
N THR A 120 18.42 29.51 -24.20
CA THR A 120 17.65 29.24 -25.42
C THR A 120 16.45 28.39 -25.04
N GLY A 121 15.23 28.94 -25.17
CA GLY A 121 14.01 28.19 -24.86
C GLY A 121 13.96 26.88 -25.65
N VAL A 122 13.66 25.78 -24.96
CA VAL A 122 13.65 24.44 -25.56
C VAL A 122 12.44 24.27 -26.47
N SER A 123 12.68 23.62 -27.62
CA SER A 123 11.63 23.34 -28.60
C SER A 123 10.55 22.43 -28.00
N ARG A 124 9.34 22.51 -28.54
CA ARG A 124 8.22 21.71 -28.07
C ARG A 124 8.45 20.21 -28.23
N GLU A 125 9.10 19.82 -29.32
CA GLU A 125 9.38 18.42 -29.64
C GLU A 125 10.48 17.85 -28.74
N THR A 126 11.51 18.63 -28.43
CA THR A 126 12.58 18.20 -27.52
C THR A 126 12.04 17.98 -26.11
N PHE A 127 11.17 18.88 -25.63
CA PHE A 127 10.58 18.76 -24.29
C PHE A 127 9.55 17.61 -24.20
N SER A 128 8.77 17.37 -25.26
CA SER A 128 7.83 16.25 -25.28
C SER A 128 8.55 14.90 -25.32
N ALA A 129 9.63 14.78 -26.09
CA ALA A 129 10.48 13.59 -26.13
C ALA A 129 11.10 13.28 -24.76
N LEU A 130 11.61 14.31 -24.07
CA LEU A 130 12.14 14.18 -22.71
C LEU A 130 11.07 13.65 -21.74
N LEU A 131 9.87 14.23 -21.77
CA LEU A 131 8.77 13.79 -20.90
C LEU A 131 8.32 12.36 -21.19
N GLN A 132 8.34 11.93 -22.45
CA GLN A 132 8.07 10.54 -22.82
C GLN A 132 9.15 9.60 -22.29
N GLN A 133 10.43 9.97 -22.42
CA GLN A 133 11.54 9.21 -21.85
C GLN A 133 11.40 9.09 -20.32
N PHE A 134 10.97 10.15 -19.65
CA PHE A 134 10.71 10.13 -18.21
C PHE A 134 9.56 9.18 -17.83
N ASP A 135 8.45 9.17 -18.57
CA ASP A 135 7.32 8.24 -18.34
C ASP A 135 7.73 6.77 -18.60
N GLN A 136 8.57 6.54 -19.62
CA GLN A 136 9.13 5.21 -19.91
C GLN A 136 10.03 4.71 -18.78
N VAL A 137 10.90 5.56 -18.23
CA VAL A 137 11.77 5.18 -17.12
C VAL A 137 10.96 4.88 -15.85
N LEU A 138 9.94 5.69 -15.56
CA LEU A 138 9.02 5.47 -14.44
C LEU A 138 8.22 4.17 -14.55
N SER A 139 7.84 3.79 -15.77
CA SER A 139 7.06 2.57 -16.04
C SER A 139 7.92 1.30 -16.09
N LYS A 140 9.15 1.38 -16.63
CA LYS A 140 10.07 0.23 -16.77
C LYS A 140 10.53 -0.31 -15.42
N HIS A 141 10.74 0.55 -14.42
CA HIS A 141 11.16 0.15 -13.09
C HIS A 141 10.02 -0.08 -12.12
N ARG A 142 8.89 -0.62 -12.60
CA ARG A 142 7.79 -1.05 -11.74
C ARG A 142 8.22 -2.33 -11.02
N PRO A 143 8.44 -2.31 -9.69
CA PRO A 143 8.70 -3.56 -9.00
C PRO A 143 7.45 -4.43 -9.17
N LYS A 144 7.63 -5.66 -9.64
CA LYS A 144 6.50 -6.60 -9.77
C LYS A 144 5.90 -6.74 -8.37
N LEU A 145 4.58 -6.67 -8.29
CA LEU A 145 3.84 -6.75 -7.02
C LEU A 145 4.23 -7.99 -6.22
N THR A 146 4.56 -9.07 -6.95
CA THR A 146 5.11 -10.32 -6.44
C THR A 146 6.48 -10.18 -5.78
N TRP A 147 7.39 -9.37 -6.32
CA TRP A 147 8.71 -9.15 -5.71
C TRP A 147 8.60 -8.33 -4.43
N VAL A 148 7.75 -7.30 -4.41
CA VAL A 148 7.53 -6.48 -3.22
C VAL A 148 6.88 -7.31 -2.11
N LEU A 149 5.84 -8.08 -2.43
CA LEU A 149 5.22 -9.02 -1.49
C LEU A 149 6.22 -10.07 -0.99
N ALA A 150 7.05 -10.61 -1.87
CA ALA A 150 8.10 -11.56 -1.48
C ALA A 150 9.11 -10.94 -0.51
N THR A 151 9.62 -9.73 -0.77
CA THR A 151 10.52 -9.03 0.15
C THR A 151 9.87 -8.64 1.47
N ALA A 152 8.60 -8.21 1.45
CA ALA A 152 7.86 -7.89 2.66
C ALA A 152 7.58 -9.15 3.50
N PHE A 153 7.17 -10.24 2.85
CA PHE A 153 7.00 -11.55 3.47
C PHE A 153 8.31 -12.07 4.05
N GLN A 154 9.42 -11.94 3.32
CA GLN A 154 10.73 -12.35 3.79
C GLN A 154 11.19 -11.52 4.99
N LYS A 155 10.98 -10.20 5.00
CA LYS A 155 11.23 -9.35 6.18
C LYS A 155 10.32 -9.68 7.36
N LEU A 156 9.06 -10.00 7.11
CA LEU A 156 8.11 -10.44 8.13
C LEU A 156 8.55 -11.79 8.74
N LEU A 157 8.96 -12.74 7.91
CA LEU A 157 9.50 -14.03 8.34
C LEU A 157 10.82 -13.89 9.12
N CYS A 158 11.71 -12.98 8.72
CA CYS A 158 12.92 -12.67 9.48
C CYS A 158 12.57 -12.06 10.86
N ARG A 159 11.61 -11.12 10.93
CA ARG A 159 11.18 -10.51 12.21
C ARG A 159 10.44 -11.48 13.13
N LEU A 160 9.68 -12.41 12.57
CA LEU A 160 8.96 -13.45 13.33
C LEU A 160 9.87 -14.62 13.72
N SER A 161 11.19 -14.53 13.50
CA SER A 161 12.21 -15.48 13.96
C SER A 161 12.06 -16.93 13.44
N PHE A 162 11.44 -17.13 12.27
CA PHE A 162 11.43 -18.45 11.62
C PHE A 162 12.72 -18.78 10.87
N ARG A 163 13.64 -17.81 10.68
CA ARG A 163 14.93 -18.01 10.02
C ARG A 163 16.05 -17.36 10.83
N LYS A 164 16.82 -18.18 11.57
CA LYS A 164 18.13 -17.78 12.11
C LYS A 164 19.05 -17.52 10.91
N GLY A 165 19.42 -16.26 10.67
CA GLY A 165 20.45 -15.90 9.67
C GLY A 165 20.03 -14.98 8.52
N CYS A 166 19.15 -14.00 8.74
CA CYS A 166 19.00 -12.90 7.77
C CYS A 166 20.09 -11.85 8.04
N ASN A 167 21.24 -11.96 7.36
CA ASN A 167 22.19 -10.84 7.25
C ASN A 167 21.61 -9.82 6.26
N ASP A 168 21.56 -8.56 6.67
CA ASP A 168 21.28 -7.41 5.83
C ASP A 168 22.56 -7.09 5.01
N ASP A 169 22.51 -7.29 3.70
CA ASP A 169 23.36 -6.61 2.71
C ASP A 169 22.46 -5.78 1.78
#